data_AF-A0A969T6S7-F1
#
_entry.id   AF-A0A969T6S7-F1
#
_cell.length_a   1.000
_cell.length_b   1.000
_cell.length_c   1.000
_cell.angle_alpha   90.00
_cell.angle_beta   90.00
_cell.angle_gamma   90.00
#
_symmetry.space_group_name_H-M   'P 1'
#
loop_
_entity.id
_entity.type
_entity.pdbx_description
1 polymer ?
#
loop_
_entity_poly.entity_id
_entity_poly.type
_entity_poly.pdbx_seq_one_letter_code
_entity_poly.pdbx_strand_id
1 'polypeptide(L)' 'MEKILILIGSPRKNGNSVSMAKRLRDKLNPELYEVNFLHLYDYQIDACIDCRVCKKGRWYVKLMMICSSSTPKLTPVMF' A
#
# COMPACT_ATOMS: atom_id res chain seq x y z
N MET A 1 -15.61 1.51 -14.45
CA MET A 1 -14.98 2.17 -13.29
C MET A 1 -13.73 1.40 -12.91
N GLU A 2 -12.56 1.99 -13.08
CA GLU A 2 -11.27 1.40 -12.75
C GLU A 2 -10.85 1.80 -11.33
N LYS A 3 -10.10 0.93 -10.64
CA LYS A 3 -9.68 1.15 -9.25
C LYS A 3 -8.18 1.45 -9.20
N ILE A 4 -7.81 2.54 -8.53
CA ILE A 4 -6.43 2.98 -8.34
C ILE A 4 -6.13 2.97 -6.84
N LEU A 5 -5.08 2.27 -6.45
CA LEU A 5 -4.56 2.29 -5.09
C LEU A 5 -3.23 3.04 -5.06
N ILE A 6 -3.17 4.15 -4.32
CA ILE A 6 -1.95 4.92 -4.13
C ILE A 6 -1.32 4.53 -2.80
N LEU A 7 -0.11 3.95 -2.87
CA LEU A 7 0.69 3.60 -1.70
C LEU A 7 1.54 4.81 -1.28
N ILE A 8 1.31 5.32 -0.07
CA ILE A 8 2.02 6.47 0.49
C ILE A 8 3.07 5.95 1.48
N GLY A 9 4.32 5.94 1.04
CA GLY A 9 5.47 5.61 1.87
C GLY A 9 5.99 6.76 2.73
N SER A 10 5.37 7.94 2.70
CA SER A 10 5.76 9.04 3.59
C SER A 10 5.07 8.90 4.95
N PRO A 11 5.79 9.01 6.09
CA PRO A 11 5.17 8.97 7.42
C PRO A 11 4.32 10.22 7.70
N ARG A 12 4.58 11.32 6.99
CA ARG A 12 3.91 12.61 7.23
C ARG A 12 2.54 12.62 6.55
N LYS A 13 1.46 12.49 7.33
CA LYS A 13 0.06 12.51 6.84
C LYS A 13 -0.35 13.80 6.11
N ASN A 14 0.30 14.91 6.45
CA ASN A 14 0.08 16.21 5.80
C ASN A 14 1.33 16.69 5.05
N GLY A 15 2.23 15.76 4.67
CA GLY A 15 3.44 16.08 3.93
C GLY A 15 3.21 16.26 2.42
N ASN A 16 4.28 16.67 1.73
CA ASN A 16 4.26 16.93 0.29
C ASN A 16 3.81 15.71 -0.53
N SER A 17 4.22 14.49 -0.17
CA SER A 17 3.82 13.26 -0.87
C SER A 17 2.31 13.05 -0.85
N VAL A 18 1.65 13.34 0.29
CA VAL A 18 0.19 13.21 0.42
C VAL A 18 -0.50 14.31 -0.37
N SER A 19 0.00 15.54 -0.29
CA SER A 19 -0.53 16.67 -1.06
C SER A 19 -0.47 16.42 -2.57
N MET A 20 0.66 15.91 -3.06
CA MET A 20 0.85 15.51 -4.45
C MET A 20 -0.13 14.41 -4.87
N ALA A 21 -0.28 13.36 -4.06
CA ALA A 21 -1.19 12.26 -4.34
C ALA A 21 -2.67 12.71 -4.40
N LYS A 22 -3.09 13.61 -3.49
CA LYS A 22 -4.43 14.22 -3.52
C LYS A 22 -4.65 15.04 -4.79
N ARG A 23 -3.68 15.88 -5.17
CA ARG A 23 -3.74 16.67 -6.41
C ARG A 23 -3.85 15.79 -7.66
N LEU A 24 -3.19 14.62 -7.67
CA LEU A 24 -3.30 13.66 -8.76
C LEU A 24 -4.73 13.08 -8.84
N ARG A 25 -5.30 12.64 -7.71
CA ARG A 25 -6.70 12.20 -7.65
C ARG A 25 -7.67 13.28 -8.15
N ASP A 26 -7.47 14.53 -7.76
CA ASP A 26 -8.39 15.63 -8.10
C ASP A 26 -8.40 15.95 -9.61
N LYS A 27 -7.45 15.41 -10.38
CA LYS A 27 -7.40 15.50 -11.85
C LYS A 27 -8.05 14.31 -12.57
N LEU A 28 -8.42 13.26 -11.85
CA LEU A 28 -9.06 12.07 -12.42
C LEU A 28 -10.58 12.24 -12.46
N ASN A 29 -11.22 11.67 -13.50
CA ASN A 29 -12.68 11.69 -13.61
C ASN A 29 -13.30 10.73 -12.56
N PRO A 30 -14.11 11.23 -11.60
CA PRO A 30 -14.68 10.42 -10.53
C PRO A 30 -15.73 9.40 -11.02
N GLU A 31 -16.27 9.55 -12.23
CA GLU A 31 -17.19 8.56 -12.83
C GLU A 31 -16.43 7.36 -13.44
N LEU A 32 -15.16 7.57 -13.80
CA LEU A 32 -14.32 6.56 -14.43
C LEU A 32 -13.38 5.87 -13.44
N TYR A 33 -12.93 6.58 -12.41
CA TYR A 33 -11.89 6.11 -11.50
C TYR A 33 -12.28 6.21 -10.02
N GLU A 34 -12.13 5.10 -9.30
CA GLU A 34 -12.19 5.04 -7.84
C GLU A 34 -10.75 5.03 -7.29
N VAL A 35 -10.40 6.02 -6.47
CA VAL A 35 -9.01 6.20 -5.98
C VAL A 35 -8.96 6.09 -4.47
N ASN A 36 -8.17 5.16 -3.97
CA ASN A 36 -7.95 4.92 -2.55
C ASN A 36 -6.49 5.20 -2.19
N PHE A 37 -6.26 5.70 -0.98
CA PHE A 37 -4.93 5.93 -0.44
C PHE A 37 -4.65 4.94 0.69
N LEU A 38 -3.45 4.35 0.68
CA LEU A 38 -2.97 3.48 1.74
C LEU A 38 -1.63 4.00 2.24
N HIS A 39 -1.57 4.41 3.50
CA HIS A 39 -0.33 4.87 4.11
C HIS A 39 0.41 3.69 4.71
N LEU A 40 1.64 3.43 4.26
CA LEU A 40 2.39 2.25 4.69
C LEU A 40 2.73 2.30 6.18
N TYR A 41 2.89 3.50 6.73
CA TYR A 41 3.16 3.72 8.15
C TYR A 41 1.97 3.46 9.09
N ASP A 42 0.76 3.23 8.55
CA ASP A 42 -0.39 2.78 9.36
C ASP A 42 -0.36 1.28 9.62
N TYR A 43 0.58 0.57 8.99
CA TYR A 43 0.70 -0.87 9.08
C TYR A 43 2.05 -1.24 9.67
N GLN A 44 2.03 -2.26 10.50
CA GLN A 44 3.26 -2.95 10.88
C GLN A 44 3.71 -3.81 9.70
N ILE A 45 4.81 -3.41 9.08
CA ILE A 45 5.43 -4.12 7.95
C ILE A 45 6.80 -4.61 8.42
N ASP A 46 6.87 -5.89 8.76
CA ASP A 46 8.12 -6.52 9.18
C ASP A 46 9.00 -6.89 7.97
N ALA A 47 10.30 -7.02 8.21
CA ALA A 47 11.22 -7.49 7.18
C ALA A 47 10.89 -8.94 6.75
N CYS A 48 11.14 -9.26 5.48
CA CYS A 48 10.99 -10.63 5.00
C CYS A 48 11.99 -11.56 5.70
N ILE A 49 11.50 -12.63 6.34
CA ILE A 49 12.32 -13.64 7.03
C ILE A 49 12.82 -14.77 6.11
N ASP A 50 12.78 -14.59 4.79
CA ASP A 50 12.96 -15.64 3.77
C ASP A 50 12.16 -16.93 4.08
N CYS A 51 10.88 -16.76 4.46
CA CYS A 51 9.97 -17.86 4.81
C CYS A 51 9.76 -18.84 3.63
N ARG A 52 10.01 -18.37 2.40
CA ARG A 52 9.75 -19.01 1.10
C ARG A 52 8.32 -19.50 0.86
N VAL A 53 7.40 -19.40 1.82
CA VAL A 53 5.97 -19.75 1.65
C VAL A 53 5.30 -18.89 0.58
N CYS A 54 5.68 -17.62 0.43
CA CYS A 54 5.17 -16.74 -0.62
C CYS A 54 5.78 -16.98 -2.01
N LYS A 55 6.84 -17.79 -2.12
CA LYS A 55 7.61 -17.98 -3.35
C LYS A 55 6.84 -18.89 -4.33
N LYS A 56 6.16 -18.29 -5.30
CA LYS A 56 5.47 -18.99 -6.39
C LYS A 56 6.15 -18.69 -7.75
N GLY A 57 7.27 -19.34 -8.03
CA GLY A 57 7.96 -19.26 -9.34
C GLY A 57 9.21 -18.35 -9.39
N ARG A 58 9.55 -17.86 -10.59
CA ARG A 58 10.75 -17.03 -10.86
C ARG A 58 10.59 -15.59 -10.34
N TRP A 59 11.70 -14.94 -10.03
CA TRP A 59 11.80 -13.58 -9.50
C TRP A 59 11.06 -12.55 -10.37
N TYR A 60 9.84 -12.22 -9.99
CA TYR A 60 9.26 -10.91 -10.23
C TYR A 60 9.21 -10.23 -8.87
N VAL A 61 9.71 -8.99 -8.78
CA VAL A 61 9.55 -8.15 -7.59
C VAL A 61 8.06 -7.87 -7.44
N LYS A 62 7.35 -8.81 -6.80
CA LYS A 62 6.00 -8.56 -6.33
C LYS A 62 6.19 -7.72 -5.09
N LEU A 63 5.63 -6.50 -5.08
CA LEU A 63 5.45 -5.71 -3.87
C LEU A 63 4.48 -6.49 -2.98
N MET A 64 4.97 -7.54 -2.34
CA MET A 64 4.19 -8.51 -1.60
C MET A 64 4.36 -8.12 -0.15
N MET A 65 3.54 -7.18 0.30
CA MET A 65 3.50 -6.70 1.70
C MET A 65 3.07 -7.81 2.69
N ILE A 66 2.93 -9.07 2.26
CA ILE A 66 2.28 -10.16 3.00
C ILE A 66 2.96 -11.52 2.71
N CYS A 67 3.86 -12.02 3.59
CA CYS A 67 4.25 -13.47 3.63
C CYS A 67 3.02 -14.21 4.15
N SER A 68 2.49 -15.17 3.38
CA SER A 68 1.28 -15.93 3.72
C SER A 68 1.45 -16.92 4.89
N SER A 69 2.67 -17.09 5.43
CA SER A 69 2.95 -17.97 6.58
C SER A 69 2.45 -17.40 7.91
N SER A 70 2.18 -16.11 7.93
CA SER A 70 1.53 -15.39 9.03
C SER A 70 0.87 -14.21 8.36
N THR A 71 -0.44 -14.26 8.11
CA THR A 71 -1.19 -13.09 7.67
C THR A 71 -0.74 -11.90 8.52
N PRO A 72 -0.06 -10.86 7.98
CA PRO A 72 0.05 -9.62 8.70
C PRO A 72 -1.40 -9.17 8.77
N LYS A 73 -1.97 -9.28 9.97
CA LYS A 73 -3.23 -8.63 10.22
C LYS A 73 -2.92 -7.17 9.92
N LEU A 74 -3.59 -6.61 8.92
CA LEU A 74 -3.67 -5.17 8.72
C LEU A 74 -4.46 -4.63 9.93
N THR A 75 -3.88 -4.72 11.13
CA THR A 75 -4.45 -4.17 12.35
C THR A 75 -4.19 -2.68 12.29
N PRO A 76 -5.25 -1.85 12.27
CA PRO A 76 -5.07 -0.43 12.49
C PRO A 76 -4.28 -0.24 13.78
N VAL A 77 -3.26 0.59 13.75
CA VAL A 77 -2.63 1.07 14.98
C VAL A 77 -3.67 1.92 15.70
N MET A 78 -4.33 1.35 16.72
CA MET A 78 -5.14 2.13 17.66
C MET A 78 -4.15 2.88 18.55
N PHE A 79 -4.09 4.21 18.38
CA PHE A 79 -3.51 5.09 19.39
C PHE A 79 -4.53 5.31 20.51
#